data_AF-A0A3G1DGE5-F1
#
_entry.id   AF-A0A3G1DGE5-F1
#
_cell.length_a   1.000
_cell.length_b   1.000
_cell.length_c   1.000
_cell.angle_alpha   90.00
_cell.angle_beta   90.00
_cell.angle_gamma   90.00
#
_symmetry.space_group_name_H-M   'P 1'
#
loop_
_entity.id
_entity.type
_entity.pdbx_description
1 polymer ?
#
loop_
_entity_poly.entity_id
_entity_poly.type
_entity_poly.pdbx_seq_one_letter_code
_entity_poly.pdbx_strand_id
1 'polypeptide(L)'
;MAHNTGTAQCSYCGAEYRLVSDFKRDMQRLCKAWLSRHERACACRTPDQRRSWAQKYVGKDFAESSLTVDLEHPGFKDIQPSHAGNGALQLP
;
A
#
# COMPACT_ATOMS: atom_id res chain seq x y z
N MET A 1 -10.68 -16.94 24.06
CA MET A 1 -11.08 -15.52 24.07
C MET A 1 -11.25 -15.06 22.63
N ALA A 2 -12.26 -14.22 22.34
CA ALA A 2 -12.43 -13.67 20.99
C ALA A 2 -11.38 -12.58 20.76
N HIS A 3 -10.33 -12.90 20.01
CA HIS A 3 -9.34 -11.91 19.60
C HIS A 3 -9.97 -10.98 18.57
N ASN A 4 -10.10 -9.70 18.90
CA ASN A 4 -10.54 -8.70 17.94
C ASN A 4 -9.37 -8.39 17.02
N THR A 5 -9.38 -9.02 15.85
CA THR A 5 -8.40 -8.77 14.79
C THR A 5 -9.01 -7.83 13.77
N GLY A 6 -8.28 -6.78 13.41
CA GLY A 6 -8.61 -5.91 12.29
C GLY A 6 -7.52 -5.98 11.24
N THR A 7 -7.91 -5.99 9.97
CA THR A 7 -6.99 -5.87 8.84
C THR A 7 -7.50 -4.83 7.84
N ALA A 8 -6.58 -4.17 7.15
CA ALA A 8 -6.88 -3.30 6.02
C ALA A 8 -5.71 -3.29 5.05
N GLN A 9 -5.99 -3.30 3.75
CA GLN A 9 -4.98 -3.32 2.69
C GLN A 9 -5.18 -2.15 1.74
N CYS A 10 -4.09 -1.44 1.44
CA CYS A 10 -4.08 -0.30 0.53
C CYS A 10 -4.17 -0.76 -0.93
N SER A 11 -5.15 -0.24 -1.67
CA SER A 11 -5.34 -0.59 -3.09
C SER A 11 -4.22 -0.08 -3.99
N TYR A 12 -3.54 1.00 -3.59
CA TYR A 12 -2.51 1.65 -4.41
C TYR A 12 -1.12 1.06 -4.28
N CYS A 13 -0.78 0.49 -3.13
CA CYS A 13 0.57 0.03 -2.84
C CYS A 13 0.62 -1.34 -2.16
N GLY A 14 -0.53 -1.98 -1.92
CA GLY A 14 -0.58 -3.31 -1.31
C GLY A 14 -0.22 -3.35 0.17
N ALA A 15 0.11 -2.22 0.80
CA ALA A 15 0.46 -2.18 2.22
C ALA A 15 -0.69 -2.71 3.09
N GLU A 16 -0.42 -3.71 3.91
CA GLU A 16 -1.37 -4.34 4.81
C GLU A 16 -1.12 -3.88 6.25
N TYR A 17 -2.15 -3.31 6.85
CA TYR A 17 -2.16 -2.92 8.25
C TYR A 17 -3.05 -3.86 9.04
N ARG A 18 -2.45 -4.55 10.02
CA ARG A 18 -3.10 -5.53 10.88
C ARG A 18 -2.94 -5.13 12.34
N LEU A 19 -4.05 -5.08 13.06
CA LEU A 19 -4.08 -4.87 14.50
C LEU A 19 -4.73 -6.06 15.19
N VAL A 20 -4.04 -6.58 16.20
CA VAL A 20 -4.54 -7.60 17.12
C VAL A 20 -4.57 -7.00 18.52
N SER A 21 -5.68 -7.20 19.22
CA SER A 21 -5.80 -6.73 20.60
C SER A 21 -6.80 -7.55 21.39
N ASP A 22 -6.49 -7.76 22.66
CA ASP A 22 -7.36 -8.43 23.62
C ASP A 22 -8.38 -7.47 24.26
N PHE A 23 -8.30 -6.18 23.95
CA PHE A 23 -9.25 -5.17 24.43
C PHE A 23 -10.53 -5.12 23.57
N LYS A 24 -11.65 -4.66 24.16
CA LYS A 24 -12.93 -4.38 23.47
C LYS A 24 -12.87 -3.15 22.54
N ARG A 25 -11.74 -2.90 21.89
CA ARG A 25 -11.62 -1.85 20.86
C ARG A 25 -11.90 -2.46 19.50
N ASP A 26 -12.63 -1.72 18.68
CA ASP A 26 -12.91 -2.12 17.30
C ASP A 26 -11.66 -1.92 16.44
N MET A 27 -10.82 -2.96 16.38
CA MET A 27 -9.57 -2.95 15.62
C MET A 27 -9.83 -2.76 14.13
N GLN A 28 -10.97 -3.25 13.63
CA GLN A 28 -11.37 -3.10 12.24
C GLN A 28 -11.59 -1.62 11.87
N ARG A 29 -12.25 -0.83 12.72
CA ARG A 29 -12.46 0.61 12.52
C ARG A 29 -11.16 1.39 12.57
N LEU A 30 -10.22 1.02 13.42
CA LEU A 30 -8.88 1.62 13.45
C LEU A 30 -8.11 1.32 12.16
N CYS A 31 -8.16 0.07 11.68
CA CYS A 31 -7.54 -0.30 10.40
C CYS A 31 -8.15 0.45 9.22
N LYS A 32 -9.49 0.60 9.19
CA LYS A 32 -10.18 1.41 8.17
C LYS A 32 -9.79 2.90 8.25
N ALA A 33 -9.67 3.47 9.44
CA ALA A 33 -9.26 4.86 9.62
C ALA A 33 -7.81 5.09 9.15
N TRP A 34 -6.91 4.14 9.41
CA TRP A 34 -5.57 4.16 8.86
C TRP A 34 -5.61 4.07 7.33
N LEU A 35 -6.37 3.13 6.78
CA LEU A 35 -6.51 2.90 5.35
C LEU A 35 -6.95 4.16 4.61
N SER A 36 -8.02 4.82 5.07
CA SER A 36 -8.52 6.04 4.42
C SER A 36 -7.50 7.17 4.40
N ARG A 37 -6.70 7.33 5.46
CA ARG A 37 -5.62 8.34 5.50
C ARG A 37 -4.46 7.94 4.59
N HIS A 38 -4.08 6.67 4.63
CA HIS A 38 -2.99 6.15 3.86
C HIS A 38 -3.30 6.19 2.36
N GLU A 39 -4.45 5.65 1.92
CA GLU A 39 -4.87 5.66 0.52
C GLU A 39 -4.96 7.08 -0.05
N ARG A 40 -5.50 8.05 0.71
CA ARG A 40 -5.54 9.45 0.26
C ARG A 40 -4.14 10.01 0.00
N ALA A 41 -3.17 9.73 0.88
CA ALA A 41 -1.79 10.14 0.66
C ALA A 41 -1.12 9.31 -0.46
N CYS A 42 -1.42 8.02 -0.54
CA CYS A 42 -0.83 7.10 -1.50
C CYS A 42 -1.27 7.44 -2.93
N ALA A 43 -2.53 7.80 -3.13
CA ALA A 43 -3.08 8.28 -4.40
C ALA A 43 -2.29 9.49 -4.95
N CYS A 44 -1.83 10.40 -4.08
CA CYS A 44 -1.03 11.56 -4.49
C CYS A 44 0.48 11.26 -4.66
N ARG A 45 0.98 10.13 -4.16
CA ARG A 45 2.40 9.75 -4.26
C ARG A 45 2.70 9.05 -5.58
N THR A 46 3.85 9.37 -6.15
CA THR A 46 4.42 8.62 -7.28
C THR A 46 4.88 7.22 -6.84
N PRO A 47 5.04 6.26 -7.76
CA PRO A 47 5.56 4.93 -7.44
C PRO A 47 6.88 4.96 -6.67
N ASP A 48 7.79 5.87 -7.04
CA ASP A 48 9.08 6.07 -6.36
C ASP A 48 8.94 6.57 -4.91
N GLN A 49 8.05 7.54 -4.68
CA GLN A 49 7.74 8.04 -3.33
C GLN A 49 7.08 6.97 -2.47
N ARG A 50 6.20 6.15 -3.06
CA ARG A 50 5.60 5.00 -2.37
C ARG A 50 6.68 4.01 -1.96
N ARG A 51 7.61 3.68 -2.86
CA ARG A 51 8.72 2.76 -2.61
C ARG A 51 9.63 3.28 -1.50
N SER A 52 10.00 4.56 -1.54
CA SER A 52 10.80 5.22 -0.49
C SER A 52 10.11 5.19 0.89
N TRP A 53 8.78 5.34 0.93
CA TRP A 53 8.01 5.17 2.16
C TRP A 53 8.01 3.70 2.64
N ALA A 54 7.81 2.77 1.71
CA ALA A 54 7.72 1.34 1.98
C ALA A 54 9.02 0.72 2.48
N GLN A 55 10.18 1.22 2.02
CA GLN A 55 11.52 0.73 2.42
C GLN A 55 11.72 0.60 3.93
N LYS A 56 11.08 1.44 4.74
CA LYS A 56 11.18 1.42 6.21
C LYS A 56 10.49 0.22 6.87
N TYR A 57 9.66 -0.49 6.11
CA TYR A 57 8.82 -1.60 6.53
C TYR A 57 9.17 -2.91 5.82
N VAL A 58 10.15 -2.88 4.91
CA VAL A 58 10.65 -4.08 4.22
C VAL A 58 11.33 -4.99 5.22
N GLY A 59 10.97 -6.28 5.17
CA GLY A 59 11.53 -7.31 6.06
C GLY A 59 11.04 -7.24 7.51
N LYS A 60 10.05 -6.39 7.81
CA LYS A 60 9.38 -6.40 9.11
C LYS A 60 8.18 -7.33 9.06
N ASP A 61 8.21 -8.37 9.88
CA ASP A 61 7.10 -9.30 10.02
C ASP A 61 6.02 -8.78 10.97
N PHE A 62 4.85 -9.42 10.93
CA PHE A 62 3.71 -9.09 11.78
C PHE A 62 3.98 -9.17 13.29
N ALA A 63 5.06 -9.86 13.70
CA ALA A 63 5.52 -9.93 15.08
C ALA A 63 6.28 -8.65 15.52
N GLU A 64 6.90 -7.94 14.57
CA GLU A 64 7.72 -6.75 14.82
C GLU A 64 7.00 -5.45 14.46
N SER A 65 6.01 -5.50 13.57
CA SER A 65 5.24 -4.33 13.15
C SER A 65 3.82 -4.68 12.72
N SER A 66 2.87 -3.84 13.14
CA SER A 66 1.46 -3.91 12.71
C SER A 66 1.23 -3.56 11.24
N LEU A 67 2.29 -3.22 10.50
CA LEU A 67 2.26 -2.80 9.10
C LEU A 67 3.28 -3.62 8.32
N THR A 68 2.79 -4.32 7.30
CA THR A 68 3.61 -5.07 6.35
C THR A 68 3.43 -4.49 4.95
N VAL A 69 4.50 -4.53 4.14
CA VAL A 69 4.48 -3.95 2.79
C VAL A 69 5.16 -4.90 1.82
N ASP A 70 4.46 -5.20 0.73
CA ASP A 70 4.96 -6.01 -0.37
C ASP A 70 5.52 -5.12 -1.49
N LEU A 71 6.85 -5.04 -1.63
CA LEU A 71 7.46 -4.22 -2.67
C LEU A 71 7.25 -4.77 -4.08
N GLU A 72 6.83 -6.02 -4.23
CA GLU A 72 6.51 -6.64 -5.52
C GLU A 72 5.18 -6.14 -6.10
N HIS A 73 4.37 -5.47 -5.27
CA HIS A 73 3.09 -4.92 -5.66
C HIS A 73 3.21 -3.97 -6.87
N PRO A 74 2.31 -4.06 -7.87
CA PRO A 74 2.34 -3.21 -9.07
C PRO A 74 2.25 -1.71 -8.76
N GLY A 75 1.73 -1.37 -7.59
CA GLY A 75 1.70 -0.02 -7.03
C GLY A 75 3.06 0.66 -6.83
N PHE A 76 4.14 -0.12 -6.75
CA PHE A 76 5.53 0.34 -6.68
C PHE A 76 6.26 0.18 -8.01
N LYS A 77 5.67 -0.51 -8.99
CA LYS A 77 6.23 -0.62 -10.33
C LYS A 77 5.94 0.71 -11.01
N ASP A 78 6.99 1.33 -11.52
CA ASP A 78 6.82 2.50 -12.38
C ASP A 78 6.06 1.99 -13.60
N ILE A 79 4.76 2.30 -13.67
CA ILE A 79 4.05 2.25 -14.94
C ILE A 79 4.64 3.44 -15.69
N GLN A 80 5.85 3.26 -16.23
CA GLN A 80 6.28 4.03 -17.38
C GLN A 80 5.08 3.94 -18.33
N PRO A 81 4.40 5.04 -18.69
CA PRO A 81 3.60 4.99 -19.89
C PRO A 81 4.60 4.58 -20.96
N SER A 82 4.53 3.30 -21.34
CA SER A 82 5.33 2.74 -22.42
C SER A 82 5.26 3.78 -23.52
N HIS A 83 6.41 4.36 -23.85
CA HIS A 83 6.57 5.23 -25.00
C HIS A 83 6.02 4.42 -26.18
N ALA A 84 4.75 4.66 -26.52
CA ALA A 84 4.22 4.31 -27.83
C ALA A 84 4.98 5.24 -28.76
N GLY A 85 6.09 4.72 -29.27
CA GLY A 85 6.98 5.42 -30.16
C GLY A 85 6.19 6.06 -31.30
N ASN A 86 6.55 7.31 -31.56
CA ASN A 86 6.18 8.07 -32.74
C ASN A 86 6.27 7.22 -34.02
N GLY A 87 5.12 6.88 -34.60
CA GLY A 87 5.00 6.58 -36.02
C GLY A 87 4.53 7.85 -36.72
N ALA A 88 5.50 8.67 -37.12
CA ALA A 88 5.27 9.89 -37.86
C ALA A 88 4.43 9.65 -39.13
N LEU A 89 3.59 10.63 -39.39
CA LEU A 89 2.84 10.88 -40.62
C LEU A 89 3.68 10.55 -41.88
N GLN A 90 3.29 9.53 -42.64
CA GLN A 90 3.61 9.39 -44.07
C GLN A 90 2.61 8.37 -44.67
N LEU A 91 1.70 8.76 -45.56
CA LEU A 91 1.81 8.67 -47.03
C LEU A 91 0.36 8.68 -47.60
N PRO A 92 0.13 8.76 -48.92
CA PRO A 92 0.85 9.46 -49.97
C PRO A 92 0.12 10.74 -50.45
#